data_AF-A0A2V6DLN6-F1
#
_entry.id   AF-A0A2V6DLN6-F1
#
_cell.length_a   1.000
_cell.length_b   1.000
_cell.length_c   1.000
_cell.angle_alpha   90.00
_cell.angle_beta   90.00
_cell.angle_gamma   90.00
#
_symmetry.space_group_name_H-M   'P 1'
#
loop_
_entity.id
_entity.type
_entity.pdbx_description
1 polymer ?
#
loop_
_entity_poly.entity_id
_entity_poly.type
_entity_poly.pdbx_seq_one_letter_code
_entity_poly.pdbx_strand_id
1 'polypeptide(L)' 'MSIELKRRGHSLSIQRAFPVFYLGELIGNLVPDLIVDDTAIVDPKVVACFTDTHVAQMVG' A
#
# COMPACT_ATOMS: atom_id res chain seq x y z
N MET A 1 -9.77 -7.32 6.66
CA MET A 1 -8.36 -7.28 7.09
C MET A 1 -8.11 -6.24 8.18
N SER A 2 -8.52 -4.98 8.01
CA SER A 2 -8.33 -3.91 9.02
C SER A 2 -8.88 -4.22 10.42
N ILE A 3 -10.06 -4.85 10.53
CA ILE A 3 -10.66 -5.25 11.81
C ILE A 3 -9.78 -6.29 12.53
N GLU A 4 -9.27 -7.28 11.80
CA GLU A 4 -8.44 -8.35 12.36
C GLU A 4 -7.08 -7.81 12.84
N LEU A 5 -6.44 -6.96 12.05
CA LEU A 5 -5.16 -6.32 12.43
C LEU A 5 -5.32 -5.44 13.67
N LYS A 6 -6.40 -4.65 13.76
CA LYS A 6 -6.71 -3.87 14.98
C LYS A 6 -6.95 -4.76 16.20
N ARG A 7 -7.69 -5.88 16.04
CA ARG A 7 -7.92 -6.83 17.14
C ARG A 7 -6.64 -7.48 17.65
N ARG A 8 -5.64 -7.65 16.78
CA ARG A 8 -4.30 -8.14 17.14
C ARG A 8 -3.38 -7.07 17.74
N GLY A 9 -3.88 -5.83 17.91
CA GLY A 9 -3.14 -4.74 18.52
C GLY A 9 -2.28 -3.91 17.56
N HIS A 10 -2.42 -4.11 16.24
CA HIS A 10 -1.69 -3.33 15.25
C HIS A 10 -2.29 -1.95 15.03
N SER A 11 -1.42 -0.96 14.88
CA SER A 11 -1.77 0.39 14.45
C SER A 11 -1.95 0.40 12.94
N LEU A 12 -3.01 1.07 12.46
CA LEU A 12 -3.33 1.14 11.03
C LEU A 12 -3.48 2.59 10.57
N SER A 13 -2.79 2.95 9.49
CA SER A 13 -3.06 4.15 8.70
C SER A 13 -3.71 3.72 7.38
N ILE A 14 -4.88 4.28 7.07
CA ILE A 14 -5.72 3.88 5.93
C ILE A 14 -5.65 4.96 4.86
N GLN A 15 -5.43 4.59 3.59
CA GLN A 15 -5.46 5.49 2.43
C GLN A 15 -4.61 6.76 2.58
N ARG A 16 -3.42 6.63 3.16
CA ARG A 16 -2.48 7.75 3.32
C ARG A 16 -1.68 7.96 2.04
N ALA A 17 -1.72 9.17 1.48
CA ALA A 17 -0.98 9.50 0.26
C ALA A 17 0.51 9.75 0.51
N PHE A 18 1.36 9.26 -0.39
CA PHE A 18 2.80 9.51 -0.43
C PHE A 18 3.22 10.11 -1.78
N PRO A 19 3.95 11.23 -1.80
CA PRO A 19 4.47 11.76 -3.06
C PRO A 19 5.53 10.83 -3.64
N VAL A 20 5.44 10.58 -4.94
CA VAL A 20 6.38 9.73 -5.70
C VAL A 20 7.19 10.62 -6.63
N PHE A 21 8.50 10.50 -6.55
CA PHE A 21 9.43 11.26 -7.38
C PHE A 21 10.20 10.35 -8.32
N TYR A 22 10.31 10.76 -9.58
CA TYR A 22 11.19 10.12 -10.56
C TYR A 22 12.21 11.14 -11.05
N LEU A 23 13.50 10.83 -10.91
CA LEU A 23 14.61 11.74 -11.23
C LEU A 23 14.47 13.13 -10.58
N GLY A 24 13.89 13.19 -9.38
CA GLY A 24 13.65 14.44 -8.65
C GLY A 24 12.39 15.21 -9.06
N GLU A 25 11.67 14.76 -10.09
CA GLU A 25 10.38 15.35 -10.48
C GLU A 25 9.22 14.62 -9.80
N LEU A 26 8.26 15.37 -9.26
CA LEU A 26 7.04 14.81 -8.69
C LEU A 26 6.17 14.25 -9.83
N ILE A 27 6.01 12.92 -9.87
CA ILE A 27 5.24 12.24 -10.90
C ILE A 27 3.85 11.80 -10.45
N GLY A 28 3.55 11.87 -9.15
CA GLY A 28 2.23 11.54 -8.63
C GLY A 28 2.23 11.23 -7.14
N ASN A 29 1.13 10.64 -6.68
CA ASN A 29 0.99 10.14 -5.32
C ASN A 29 0.67 8.65 -5.33
N LEU A 30 1.36 7.86 -4.51
CA LEU A 30 1.00 6.50 -4.18
C LEU A 30 0.04 6.54 -2.99
N VAL A 31 -1.15 5.94 -3.14
CA VAL A 31 -2.13 5.81 -2.06
C VAL A 31 -2.38 4.33 -1.82
N PRO A 32 -1.65 3.68 -0.89
CA PRO A 32 -1.93 2.31 -0.52
C PRO A 32 -3.19 2.22 0.34
N ASP A 33 -3.87 1.08 0.27
CA ASP A 33 -5.06 0.82 1.08
C ASP A 33 -4.77 0.91 2.59
N LEU A 34 -3.68 0.29 3.05
CA LEU A 34 -3.31 0.20 4.46
C LEU A 34 -1.80 0.34 4.68
N ILE A 35 -1.44 0.92 5.81
CA ILE A 35 -0.11 0.86 6.41
C ILE A 35 -0.27 0.31 7.82
N VAL A 36 0.49 -0.73 8.13
CA VAL A 36 0.49 -1.41 9.43
C VAL A 36 1.73 -1.01 10.19
N ASP A 37 1.54 -0.57 11.45
CA ASP A 37 2.58 -0.17 12.40
C ASP A 37 3.62 0.80 11.81
N ASP A 38 3.22 1.65 10.87
CA ASP A 38 4.09 2.57 10.10
C ASP A 38 5.30 1.90 9.42
N THR A 39 5.27 0.57 9.26
CA THR A 39 6.40 -0.23 8.77
C THR A 39 6.08 -1.06 7.52
N ALA A 40 4.82 -1.43 7.32
CA ALA A 40 4.43 -2.30 6.20
C ALA A 40 3.26 -1.70 5.40
N ILE A 41 3.42 -1.61 4.08
CA ILE A 41 2.36 -1.24 3.14
C ILE A 41 1.58 -2.49 2.74
N VAL A 42 0.25 -2.44 2.82
CA VAL A 42 -0.65 -3.57 2.49
C VAL A 42 -1.74 -3.10 1.53
N ASP A 43 -1.70 -3.61 0.30
CA ASP A 43 -2.71 -3.38 -0.75
C ASP A 43 -3.38 -4.72 -1.10
N PRO A 44 -4.47 -5.08 -0.38
CA PRO A 44 -5.14 -6.35 -0.57
C PRO A 44 -5.95 -6.37 -1.86
N LYS A 45 -5.49 -7.15 -2.84
CA LYS A 45 -6.18 -7.34 -4.12
C LYS A 45 -6.87 -8.70 -4.21
N VAL A 46 -8.18 -8.73 -4.53
CA VAL A 46 -8.93 -9.98 -4.75
C VAL A 46 -8.85 -10.35 -6.23
N VAL A 47 -7.98 -11.31 -6.57
CA VAL A 47 -7.73 -11.77 -7.94
C VAL A 47 -7.54 -13.28 -7.98
N ALA A 48 -7.89 -13.91 -9.12
CA ALA A 48 -7.63 -15.32 -9.35
C ALA A 48 -6.11 -15.61 -9.50
N CYS A 49 -5.35 -14.64 -10.01
CA CYS A 49 -3.90 -14.64 -10.05
C CYS A 49 -3.35 -13.21 -10.08
N PHE A 50 -2.13 -13.02 -9.56
CA PHE A 50 -1.40 -11.78 -9.76
C PHE A 50 -0.89 -11.70 -11.20
N THR A 51 -0.93 -10.51 -11.79
CA THR A 51 -0.39 -10.23 -13.12
C THR A 51 0.88 -9.39 -12.97
N ASP A 52 1.70 -9.31 -14.01
CA ASP A 52 2.92 -8.48 -13.99
C ASP A 52 2.61 -7.01 -13.71
N THR A 53 1.44 -6.51 -14.14
CA THR A 53 0.96 -5.16 -13.79
C THR A 53 0.73 -5.01 -12.30
N HIS A 54 0.18 -6.03 -11.62
CA HIS A 54 0.00 -6.00 -10.16
C HIS A 54 1.33 -6.00 -9.41
N VAL A 55 2.32 -6.72 -9.92
CA VAL A 55 3.66 -6.74 -9.31
C VAL A 55 4.37 -5.41 -9.54
N ALA A 56 4.35 -4.87 -10.75
CA ALA A 56 4.98 -3.59 -11.08
C ALA A 56 4.45 -2.44 -10.23
N GLN A 57 3.15 -2.43 -9.93
CA GLN A 57 2.53 -1.43 -9.04
C GLN A 57 3.10 -1.47 -7.61
N MET A 58 3.53 -2.64 -7.14
CA MET A 58 4.06 -2.83 -5.78
C MET A 58 5.57 -2.66 -5.69
N VAL A 59 6.30 -2.88 -6.78
CA VAL A 59 7.77 -2.82 -6.80
C VAL A 59 8.27 -1.39 -7.01
N GLY A 60 7.61 -0.59 -7.86
CA GLY A 60 8.06 0.77 -8.20
C GLY A 60 9.30 0.77 -9.07
#